data_AF-A0A7Z7B0D5-F1
#
_entry.id   AF-A0A7Z7B0D5-F1
#
_cell.length_a   1.000
_cell.length_b   1.000
_cell.length_c   1.000
_cell.angle_alpha   90.00
_cell.angle_beta   90.00
_cell.angle_gamma   90.00
#
_symmetry.space_group_name_H-M   'P 1'
#
loop_
_entity.id
_entity.type
_entity.pdbx_description
1 polymer ?
#
loop_
_entity_poly.entity_id
_entity_poly.type
_entity_poly.pdbx_seq_one_letter_code
_entity_poly.pdbx_strand_id
1 'polypeptide(L)'
;MAVNENLRTPIVSVMGHVDHGKTTLLDRIRGSAVADGEAGAITQHIGATEVPIENIVNKCGDPSLKDKFIVPGLLFIDTPGHHAFTSLRSRGGALADLAIVIVDVNEGFMPQTIESLHILKRFKTPFVVVANKIDRIHGWEANKNLPFLATYNKQSERVKSDLDNKLYEVIGELYNIGFNSERYDRVNDFQRNIGVIPISAATGEGIPDVLMILLGLAQRFLEGNLHYDAKAPGIGTVLEVKEEKGLGTTLDIILYDGTIKKGDTIVVGSLGNPIQTKIRALLKPRPLSEIKAEEKFQQVSEVTAAVGVKISAPNLEGSLAGSPVRVVSPDTIDAITEEIKSEIEDVQIDTDTIGVTIKADTIGSLEALVNELKKEKIPIRKADVGDVSNRDIVEVTAIEDPFFSVIVGFNVKILPDAKEKLQSTEVKLFLNDVIYRLIDDYKDWVKKQKELAEKEISDTITKPGRFYIMPDCTFRQSKPAVVGVKIIGGVVRTGVDITNTEGEVVGKVKGLQVRGENVSEAKIGMEVAMAIEGPTVGRQIKEEDTLFVNVPERHAKKMEHEIYDSMTADELEALDAFLAIKRRGNPFWAK
;
A
#
# COMPACT_ATOMS: atom_id res chain seq x y z
N MET A 1 -45.81 -18.62 -8.57
CA MET A 1 -45.12 -18.93 -7.30
C MET A 1 -43.65 -18.66 -7.57
N ALA A 2 -43.13 -17.56 -7.01
CA ALA A 2 -41.71 -17.22 -7.16
C ALA A 2 -40.89 -18.34 -6.52
N VAL A 3 -39.83 -18.77 -7.20
CA VAL A 3 -38.83 -19.67 -6.64
C VAL A 3 -38.30 -19.00 -5.37
N ASN A 4 -38.43 -19.65 -4.22
CA ASN A 4 -37.71 -19.23 -3.01
C ASN A 4 -36.22 -19.41 -3.33
N GLU A 5 -35.58 -18.36 -3.82
CA GLU A 5 -34.14 -18.31 -4.00
C GLU A 5 -33.51 -18.27 -2.60
N ASN A 6 -32.68 -19.28 -2.30
CA ASN A 6 -31.96 -19.36 -1.03
C ASN A 6 -30.91 -18.24 -1.02
N LEU A 7 -31.21 -17.15 -0.32
CA LEU A 7 -30.26 -16.06 -0.09
C LEU A 7 -29.49 -16.29 1.21
N ARG A 8 -28.16 -16.24 1.13
CA ARG A 8 -27.27 -16.33 2.28
C ARG A 8 -27.21 -15.00 3.00
N THR A 9 -26.77 -15.05 4.26
CA THR A 9 -26.47 -13.85 5.05
C THR A 9 -25.35 -13.03 4.38
N PRO A 10 -25.57 -11.73 4.10
CA PRO A 10 -24.50 -10.83 3.65
C PRO A 10 -23.37 -10.74 4.66
N ILE A 11 -22.15 -10.82 4.16
CA ILE A 11 -20.90 -10.71 4.92
C ILE A 11 -20.51 -9.23 5.00
N VAL A 12 -20.42 -8.70 6.21
CA VAL A 12 -20.08 -7.29 6.48
C VAL A 12 -18.74 -7.19 7.20
N SER A 13 -17.72 -6.64 6.56
CA SER A 13 -16.44 -6.37 7.23
C SER A 13 -16.47 -5.05 7.98
N VAL A 14 -15.99 -5.02 9.22
CA VAL A 14 -15.83 -3.76 9.99
C VAL A 14 -14.36 -3.38 10.02
N MET A 15 -14.03 -2.23 9.42
CA MET A 15 -12.68 -1.70 9.25
C MET A 15 -12.54 -0.30 9.87
N GLY A 16 -11.30 0.15 10.12
CA GLY A 16 -11.01 1.46 10.70
C GLY A 16 -9.80 1.45 11.63
N HIS A 17 -9.40 2.62 12.11
CA HIS A 17 -8.22 2.79 12.98
C HIS A 17 -8.37 2.11 14.34
N VAL A 18 -7.24 1.90 15.03
CA VAL A 18 -7.20 1.46 16.43
C VAL A 18 -8.01 2.46 17.27
N ASP A 19 -8.74 1.98 18.27
CA ASP A 19 -9.54 2.80 19.19
C ASP A 19 -10.67 3.66 18.59
N HIS A 20 -10.94 3.57 17.27
CA HIS A 20 -12.11 4.23 16.65
C HIS A 20 -13.43 3.51 16.97
N GLY A 21 -13.38 2.37 17.66
CA GLY A 21 -14.53 1.72 18.28
C GLY A 21 -15.17 0.57 17.49
N LYS A 22 -14.41 -0.13 16.63
CA LYS A 22 -14.89 -1.32 15.87
C LYS A 22 -15.49 -2.38 16.80
N THR A 23 -14.71 -2.83 17.78
CA THR A 23 -15.12 -3.86 18.75
C THR A 23 -16.29 -3.41 19.60
N THR A 24 -16.30 -2.14 20.04
CA THR A 24 -17.42 -1.55 20.80
C THR A 24 -18.71 -1.50 19.98
N LEU A 25 -18.62 -1.17 18.68
CA LEU A 25 -19.77 -1.19 17.77
C LEU A 25 -20.31 -2.62 17.64
N LEU A 26 -19.43 -3.59 17.39
CA LEU A 26 -19.82 -4.99 17.27
C LEU A 26 -20.40 -5.54 18.58
N ASP A 27 -19.84 -5.20 19.73
CA ASP A 27 -20.38 -5.53 21.05
C ASP A 27 -21.78 -4.97 21.25
N ARG A 28 -22.02 -3.73 20.84
CA ARG A 28 -23.33 -3.11 20.94
C ARG A 28 -24.35 -3.73 19.98
N ILE A 29 -23.91 -4.14 18.78
CA ILE A 29 -24.74 -4.90 17.84
C ILE A 29 -25.04 -6.30 18.42
N ARG A 30 -24.06 -6.97 19.04
CA ARG A 30 -24.24 -8.27 19.70
C ARG A 30 -25.12 -8.24 20.94
N GLY A 31 -25.03 -7.17 21.74
CA GLY A 31 -25.62 -7.11 23.08
C GLY A 31 -24.76 -7.71 24.19
N SER A 32 -23.46 -7.96 23.94
CA SER A 32 -22.49 -8.50 24.92
C SER A 32 -21.18 -7.69 24.87
N ALA A 33 -20.52 -7.47 26.01
CA ALA A 33 -19.23 -6.78 26.09
C ALA A 33 -18.06 -7.78 25.99
N VAL A 34 -17.45 -7.91 24.81
CA VAL A 34 -16.26 -8.73 24.55
C VAL A 34 -14.98 -7.90 24.71
N ALA A 35 -15.03 -6.59 24.42
CA ALA A 35 -13.88 -5.67 24.49
C ALA A 35 -13.17 -5.65 25.85
N ASP A 36 -13.91 -5.85 26.94
CA ASP A 36 -13.37 -5.85 28.31
C ASP A 36 -12.54 -7.10 28.65
N GLY A 37 -12.65 -8.17 27.84
CA GLY A 37 -11.99 -9.46 28.06
C GLY A 37 -10.70 -9.69 27.26
N GLU A 38 -10.34 -8.79 26.34
CA GLU A 38 -9.13 -8.90 25.51
C GLU A 38 -7.92 -8.21 26.17
N ALA A 39 -6.72 -8.80 26.05
CA ALA A 39 -5.52 -8.23 26.62
C ALA A 39 -5.24 -6.85 26.02
N GLY A 40 -5.37 -5.79 26.84
CA GLY A 40 -5.22 -4.40 26.41
C GLY A 40 -6.44 -3.80 25.69
N ALA A 41 -7.61 -4.45 25.75
CA ALA A 41 -8.86 -4.01 25.09
C ALA A 41 -8.77 -3.85 23.55
N ILE A 42 -7.82 -4.54 22.91
CA ILE A 42 -7.61 -4.53 21.45
C ILE A 42 -7.90 -5.89 20.83
N THR A 43 -8.63 -5.88 19.71
CA THR A 43 -8.93 -7.09 18.94
C THR A 43 -7.74 -7.55 18.12
N GLN A 44 -7.32 -8.80 18.34
CA GLN A 44 -6.14 -9.41 17.72
C GLN A 44 -6.47 -10.55 16.74
N HIS A 45 -7.75 -10.90 16.59
CA HIS A 45 -8.21 -12.03 15.78
C HIS A 45 -9.43 -11.64 14.96
N ILE A 46 -9.60 -12.25 13.79
CA ILE A 46 -10.88 -12.16 13.08
C ILE A 46 -11.95 -12.97 13.83
N GLY A 47 -13.01 -12.28 14.23
CA GLY A 47 -14.23 -12.88 14.78
C GLY A 47 -15.39 -12.75 13.80
N ALA A 48 -16.17 -13.83 13.62
CA ALA A 48 -17.41 -13.79 12.85
C ALA A 48 -18.61 -13.75 13.80
N THR A 49 -19.52 -12.81 13.58
CA THR A 49 -20.73 -12.61 14.40
C THR A 49 -21.97 -12.60 13.52
N GLU A 50 -22.83 -13.59 13.69
CA GLU A 50 -24.12 -13.66 13.00
C GLU A 50 -25.18 -12.86 13.77
N VAL A 51 -25.87 -11.95 13.08
CA VAL A 51 -26.95 -11.13 13.61
C VAL A 51 -28.22 -11.40 12.80
N PRO A 52 -29.12 -12.26 13.32
CA PRO A 52 -30.36 -12.59 12.62
C PRO A 52 -31.26 -11.37 12.40
N ILE A 53 -32.07 -11.40 11.34
CA ILE A 53 -33.00 -10.30 11.01
C ILE A 53 -33.92 -9.94 12.18
N GLU A 54 -34.34 -10.91 12.99
CA GLU A 54 -35.20 -10.68 14.16
C GLU A 54 -34.52 -9.79 15.20
N ASN A 55 -33.23 -9.97 15.43
CA ASN A 55 -32.45 -9.16 16.36
C ASN A 55 -32.29 -7.72 15.82
N ILE A 56 -32.13 -7.57 14.51
CA ILE A 56 -32.03 -6.26 13.85
C ILE A 56 -33.37 -5.52 13.97
N VAL A 57 -34.48 -6.18 13.63
CA VAL A 57 -35.83 -5.63 13.72
C VAL A 57 -36.16 -5.19 15.14
N ASN A 58 -35.83 -6.01 16.15
CA ASN A 58 -36.02 -5.68 17.56
C ASN A 58 -35.21 -4.43 17.97
N LYS A 59 -33.99 -4.27 17.49
CA LYS A 59 -33.17 -3.07 17.75
C LYS A 59 -33.70 -1.82 17.04
N CYS A 60 -34.33 -1.98 15.89
CA CYS A 60 -34.96 -0.88 15.16
C CYS A 60 -36.31 -0.46 15.77
N GLY A 61 -36.94 -1.34 16.57
CA GLY A 61 -38.19 -1.03 17.28
C GLY A 61 -39.44 -1.04 16.39
N ASP A 62 -39.35 -1.52 15.15
CA ASP A 62 -40.48 -1.61 14.21
C ASP A 62 -40.61 -3.03 13.64
N PRO A 63 -41.54 -3.85 14.16
CA PRO A 63 -41.78 -5.21 13.68
C PRO A 63 -42.15 -5.31 12.20
N SER A 64 -42.70 -4.25 11.59
CA SER A 64 -43.10 -4.24 10.18
C SER A 64 -41.91 -4.31 9.22
N LEU A 65 -40.69 -4.11 9.73
CA LEU A 65 -39.46 -4.21 8.96
C LEU A 65 -39.12 -5.66 8.57
N LYS A 66 -39.60 -6.67 9.32
CA LYS A 66 -39.29 -8.08 9.04
C LYS A 66 -39.73 -8.50 7.63
N ASP A 67 -40.92 -8.06 7.22
CA ASP A 67 -41.49 -8.42 5.92
C ASP A 67 -40.96 -7.57 4.76
N LYS A 68 -40.15 -6.53 5.06
CA LYS A 68 -39.54 -5.65 4.05
C LYS A 68 -38.17 -6.15 3.57
N PHE A 69 -37.56 -7.07 4.32
CA PHE A 69 -36.23 -7.59 4.02
C PHE A 69 -36.25 -9.07 3.68
N ILE A 70 -35.67 -9.43 2.53
CA ILE A 70 -35.57 -10.82 2.05
C ILE A 70 -34.30 -11.54 2.56
N VAL A 71 -33.31 -10.78 3.01
CA VAL A 71 -32.05 -11.31 3.55
C VAL A 71 -32.23 -11.82 4.99
N PRO A 72 -31.58 -12.94 5.38
CA PRO A 72 -31.82 -13.59 6.68
C PRO A 72 -31.22 -12.86 7.89
N GLY A 73 -30.31 -11.90 7.67
CA GLY A 73 -29.60 -11.18 8.73
C GLY A 73 -28.35 -10.49 8.19
N LEU A 74 -27.34 -10.29 9.04
CA LEU A 74 -25.99 -9.82 8.67
C LEU A 74 -24.91 -10.66 9.39
N LEU A 75 -23.83 -11.00 8.69
CA LEU A 75 -22.67 -11.69 9.25
C LEU A 75 -21.51 -10.72 9.35
N PHE A 76 -21.21 -10.23 10.54
CA PHE A 76 -20.11 -9.29 10.75
C PHE A 76 -18.77 -10.01 10.89
N ILE A 77 -17.77 -9.54 10.17
CA ILE A 77 -16.36 -9.91 10.33
C ILE A 77 -15.67 -8.77 11.08
N ASP A 78 -15.21 -9.04 12.29
CA ASP A 78 -14.38 -8.13 13.07
C ASP A 78 -12.96 -8.16 12.52
N THR A 79 -12.46 -7.04 12.00
CA THR A 79 -11.07 -6.96 11.53
C THR A 79 -10.19 -6.18 12.52
N PRO A 80 -8.98 -6.66 12.83
CA PRO A 80 -8.10 -5.92 13.72
C PRO A 80 -7.67 -4.56 13.15
N GLY A 81 -7.56 -3.56 14.04
CA GLY A 81 -7.19 -2.20 13.67
C GLY A 81 -5.70 -1.91 13.59
N HIS A 82 -4.84 -2.77 14.14
CA HIS A 82 -3.40 -2.51 14.21
C HIS A 82 -2.74 -2.65 12.82
N HIS A 83 -1.67 -1.89 12.57
CA HIS A 83 -0.93 -1.94 11.30
C HIS A 83 -0.45 -3.37 10.95
N ALA A 84 0.06 -4.11 11.93
CA ALA A 84 0.43 -5.53 11.84
C ALA A 84 -0.65 -6.50 11.29
N PHE A 85 -1.89 -6.05 11.08
CA PHE A 85 -3.02 -6.88 10.62
C PHE A 85 -3.60 -6.44 9.27
N THR A 86 -2.83 -5.69 8.47
CA THR A 86 -3.23 -5.30 7.11
C THR A 86 -3.61 -6.51 6.24
N SER A 87 -2.94 -7.66 6.42
CA SER A 87 -3.29 -8.90 5.72
C SER A 87 -4.71 -9.38 6.04
N LEU A 88 -5.15 -9.22 7.29
CA LEU A 88 -6.51 -9.53 7.74
C LEU A 88 -7.55 -8.56 7.18
N ARG A 89 -7.22 -7.26 7.05
CA ARG A 89 -8.10 -6.27 6.41
C ARG A 89 -8.27 -6.51 4.91
N SER A 90 -7.19 -6.84 4.20
CA SER A 90 -7.25 -7.22 2.78
C SER A 90 -8.17 -8.43 2.57
N ARG A 91 -8.03 -9.46 3.43
CA ARG A 91 -8.91 -10.64 3.42
C ARG A 91 -10.36 -10.30 3.71
N GLY A 92 -10.61 -9.50 4.76
CA GLY A 92 -11.94 -9.04 5.12
C GLY A 92 -12.62 -8.26 3.98
N GLY A 93 -11.87 -7.42 3.26
CA GLY A 93 -12.39 -6.67 2.12
C GLY A 93 -12.72 -7.53 0.91
N ALA A 94 -11.86 -8.49 0.58
CA ALA A 94 -12.06 -9.42 -0.54
C ALA A 94 -13.26 -10.36 -0.34
N LEU A 95 -13.46 -10.82 0.90
CA LEU A 95 -14.54 -11.76 1.25
C LEU A 95 -15.88 -11.10 1.55
N ALA A 96 -15.88 -9.79 1.84
CA ALA A 96 -17.08 -9.12 2.28
C ALA A 96 -17.95 -8.67 1.11
N ASP A 97 -19.26 -8.83 1.29
CA ASP A 97 -20.28 -8.29 0.41
C ASP A 97 -20.44 -6.77 0.65
N LEU A 98 -20.25 -6.33 1.90
CA LEU A 98 -20.33 -4.93 2.34
C LEU A 98 -19.24 -4.62 3.37
N ALA A 99 -18.89 -3.34 3.53
CA ALA A 99 -18.03 -2.93 4.64
C ALA A 99 -18.56 -1.72 5.42
N ILE A 100 -18.13 -1.62 6.67
CA ILE A 100 -18.23 -0.43 7.51
C ILE A 100 -16.81 0.10 7.69
N VAL A 101 -16.59 1.38 7.38
CA VAL A 101 -15.38 2.09 7.77
C VAL A 101 -15.71 2.97 8.97
N ILE A 102 -15.26 2.59 10.16
CA ILE A 102 -15.49 3.35 11.38
C ILE A 102 -14.39 4.40 11.57
N VAL A 103 -14.82 5.61 11.95
CA VAL A 103 -13.98 6.77 12.16
C VAL A 103 -14.42 7.45 13.45
N ASP A 104 -13.49 7.77 14.34
CA ASP A 104 -13.80 8.70 15.44
C ASP A 104 -14.01 10.10 14.86
N VAL A 105 -15.23 10.63 14.98
CA VAL A 105 -15.60 11.96 14.47
C VAL A 105 -14.77 13.08 15.10
N ASN A 106 -14.10 12.82 16.22
CA ASN A 106 -13.26 13.79 16.89
C ASN A 106 -11.80 13.77 16.44
N GLU A 107 -11.34 12.67 15.85
CA GLU A 107 -9.98 12.49 15.38
C GLU A 107 -9.85 12.60 13.86
N GLY A 108 -10.92 12.31 13.10
CA GLY A 108 -10.87 12.29 11.64
C GLY A 108 -10.12 11.07 11.09
N PHE A 109 -9.63 11.15 9.85
CA PHE A 109 -8.97 10.01 9.22
C PHE A 109 -7.57 9.78 9.75
N MET A 110 -7.30 8.52 10.08
CA MET A 110 -5.99 8.04 10.47
C MET A 110 -5.42 7.12 9.37
N PRO A 111 -4.11 6.80 9.37
CA PRO A 111 -3.48 6.01 8.31
C PRO A 111 -4.19 4.68 7.99
N GLN A 112 -4.67 3.96 9.00
CA GLN A 112 -5.41 2.70 8.83
C GLN A 112 -6.81 2.90 8.24
N THR A 113 -7.43 4.05 8.45
CA THR A 113 -8.71 4.42 7.82
C THR A 113 -8.48 4.57 6.32
N ILE A 114 -7.45 5.33 5.93
CA ILE A 114 -7.07 5.54 4.52
C ILE A 114 -6.72 4.21 3.86
N GLU A 115 -5.94 3.37 4.53
CA GLU A 115 -5.60 2.04 4.06
C GLU A 115 -6.84 1.17 3.83
N SER A 116 -7.78 1.18 4.78
CA SER A 116 -9.05 0.45 4.65
C SER A 116 -9.85 0.92 3.43
N LEU A 117 -9.94 2.23 3.21
CA LEU A 117 -10.62 2.80 2.03
C LEU A 117 -9.97 2.37 0.72
N HIS A 118 -8.64 2.30 0.67
CA HIS A 118 -7.91 1.81 -0.51
C HIS A 118 -8.17 0.32 -0.76
N ILE A 119 -8.19 -0.51 0.28
CA ILE A 119 -8.54 -1.94 0.20
C ILE A 119 -9.95 -2.09 -0.41
N LEU A 120 -10.94 -1.36 0.13
CA LEU A 120 -12.32 -1.43 -0.36
C LEU A 120 -12.46 -0.93 -1.80
N LYS A 121 -11.76 0.14 -2.18
CA LYS A 121 -11.70 0.64 -3.56
C LYS A 121 -11.15 -0.42 -4.51
N ARG A 122 -10.13 -1.15 -4.09
CA ARG A 122 -9.47 -2.19 -4.89
C ARG A 122 -10.40 -3.38 -5.15
N PHE A 123 -11.02 -3.90 -4.09
CA PHE A 123 -11.95 -5.04 -4.21
C PHE A 123 -13.34 -4.65 -4.71
N LYS A 124 -13.56 -3.35 -4.95
CA LYS A 124 -14.87 -2.78 -5.34
C LYS A 124 -15.97 -3.15 -4.33
N THR A 125 -15.60 -3.33 -3.07
CA THR A 125 -16.50 -3.68 -1.98
C THR A 125 -17.32 -2.44 -1.62
N PRO A 126 -18.65 -2.46 -1.76
CA PRO A 126 -19.49 -1.34 -1.35
C PRO A 126 -19.43 -1.14 0.17
N PHE A 127 -19.47 0.11 0.62
CA PHE A 127 -19.29 0.41 2.04
C PHE A 127 -20.02 1.67 2.50
N VAL A 128 -20.18 1.78 3.81
CA VAL A 128 -20.65 2.98 4.51
C VAL A 128 -19.57 3.48 5.46
N VAL A 129 -19.57 4.77 5.74
CA VAL A 129 -18.68 5.36 6.74
C VAL A 129 -19.48 5.63 8.01
N VAL A 130 -18.96 5.19 9.13
CA VAL A 130 -19.58 5.34 10.45
C VAL A 130 -18.76 6.32 11.26
N ALA A 131 -19.33 7.51 11.49
CA ALA A 131 -18.71 8.56 12.30
C ALA A 131 -19.07 8.34 13.78
N ASN A 132 -18.22 7.60 14.48
CA ASN A 132 -18.42 7.17 15.85
C ASN A 132 -18.02 8.24 16.89
N LYS A 133 -18.42 8.02 18.14
CA LYS A 133 -18.13 8.84 19.33
C LYS A 133 -18.76 10.23 19.30
N ILE A 134 -19.96 10.37 18.73
CA ILE A 134 -20.74 11.62 18.81
C ILE A 134 -21.07 12.01 20.26
N ASP A 135 -21.13 11.03 21.17
CA ASP A 135 -21.33 11.24 22.61
C ASP A 135 -20.22 12.05 23.27
N ARG A 136 -19.05 12.16 22.62
CA ARG A 136 -17.90 12.93 23.12
C ARG A 136 -17.89 14.38 22.66
N ILE A 137 -18.87 14.80 21.87
CA ILE A 137 -19.01 16.20 21.48
C ILE A 137 -19.39 17.02 22.71
N HIS A 138 -18.71 18.15 22.91
CA HIS A 138 -18.87 18.94 24.11
C HIS A 138 -20.31 19.48 24.23
N GLY A 139 -21.02 19.05 25.27
CA GLY A 139 -22.42 19.41 25.50
C GLY A 139 -23.43 18.47 24.85
N TRP A 140 -23.00 17.33 24.29
CA TRP A 140 -23.90 16.30 23.78
C TRP A 140 -24.75 15.68 24.89
N GLU A 141 -26.07 15.66 24.68
CA GLU A 141 -27.02 15.01 25.57
C GLU A 141 -27.38 13.61 25.03
N ALA A 142 -26.81 12.57 25.63
CA ALA A 142 -26.96 11.20 25.15
C ALA A 142 -28.39 10.65 25.31
N ASN A 143 -28.96 10.14 24.21
CA ASN A 143 -30.26 9.47 24.19
C ASN A 143 -30.10 7.99 23.79
N LYS A 144 -29.92 7.11 24.78
CA LYS A 144 -29.56 5.70 24.57
C LYS A 144 -30.43 4.99 23.52
N ASN A 145 -29.76 4.30 22.59
CA ASN A 145 -30.34 3.45 21.54
C ASN A 145 -31.34 4.15 20.59
N LEU A 146 -31.39 5.49 20.55
CA LEU A 146 -32.23 6.19 19.59
C LEU A 146 -31.58 6.24 18.19
N PRO A 147 -32.40 6.30 17.11
CA PRO A 147 -31.91 6.66 15.79
C PRO A 147 -31.22 8.02 15.80
N PHE A 148 -30.24 8.21 14.92
CA PHE A 148 -29.42 9.43 14.90
C PHE A 148 -30.25 10.71 14.81
N LEU A 149 -31.17 10.80 13.84
CA LEU A 149 -31.99 12.01 13.67
C LEU A 149 -32.84 12.34 14.90
N ALA A 150 -33.32 11.32 15.62
CA ALA A 150 -34.13 11.51 16.82
C ALA A 150 -33.31 12.09 17.98
N THR A 151 -32.05 11.67 18.14
CA THR A 151 -31.16 12.27 19.15
C THR A 151 -30.61 13.63 18.70
N TYR A 152 -30.25 13.78 17.42
CA TYR A 152 -29.72 15.02 16.84
C TYR A 152 -30.71 16.18 16.99
N ASN A 153 -32.00 15.94 16.74
CA ASN A 153 -33.03 16.98 16.85
C ASN A 153 -33.25 17.50 18.27
N LYS A 154 -32.83 16.76 19.30
CA LYS A 154 -32.91 17.17 20.71
C LYS A 154 -31.71 18.00 21.16
N GLN A 155 -30.63 18.04 20.39
CA GLN A 155 -29.42 18.76 20.75
C GLN A 155 -29.60 20.28 20.59
N SER A 156 -28.81 21.06 21.32
CA SER A 156 -28.73 22.51 21.12
C SER A 156 -28.12 22.85 19.75
N GLU A 157 -28.46 24.01 19.18
CA GLU A 157 -27.91 24.46 17.89
C GLU A 157 -26.38 24.55 17.88
N ARG A 158 -25.78 24.91 19.03
CA ARG A 158 -24.33 24.90 19.18
C ARG A 158 -23.75 23.50 18.98
N VAL A 159 -24.32 22.50 19.66
CA VAL A 159 -23.85 21.11 19.60
C VAL A 159 -24.06 20.52 18.20
N LYS A 160 -25.18 20.83 17.55
CA LYS A 160 -25.43 20.45 16.15
C LYS A 160 -24.36 21.02 15.22
N SER A 161 -24.06 22.32 15.35
CA SER A 161 -23.02 22.97 14.55
C SER A 161 -21.64 22.34 14.78
N ASP A 162 -21.29 22.03 16.03
CA ASP A 162 -20.00 21.39 16.35
C ASP A 162 -19.88 20.00 15.71
N LEU A 163 -20.96 19.19 15.74
CA LEU A 163 -21.00 17.90 15.05
C LEU A 163 -20.93 18.06 13.53
N ASP A 164 -21.75 18.94 12.96
CA ASP A 164 -21.83 19.10 11.50
C ASP A 164 -20.51 19.60 10.91
N ASN A 165 -19.76 20.45 11.62
CA ASN A 165 -18.41 20.86 11.22
C ASN A 165 -17.45 19.67 11.15
N LYS A 166 -17.44 18.81 12.17
CA LYS A 166 -16.59 17.59 12.18
C LYS A 166 -16.99 16.59 11.10
N LEU A 167 -18.31 16.42 10.86
CA LEU A 167 -18.79 15.58 9.76
C LEU A 167 -18.36 16.14 8.40
N TYR A 168 -18.35 17.46 8.24
CA TYR A 168 -17.88 18.10 7.02
C TYR A 168 -16.39 17.84 6.76
N GLU A 169 -15.55 17.82 7.80
CA GLU A 169 -14.13 17.43 7.68
C GLU A 169 -13.99 16.00 7.16
N VAL A 170 -14.71 15.04 7.76
CA VAL A 170 -14.73 13.63 7.32
C VAL A 170 -15.18 13.49 5.86
N ILE A 171 -16.24 14.21 5.47
CA ILE A 171 -16.75 14.22 4.09
C ILE A 171 -15.72 14.83 3.12
N GLY A 172 -15.03 15.90 3.54
CA GLY A 172 -13.96 16.53 2.77
C GLY A 172 -12.78 15.61 2.52
N GLU A 173 -12.38 14.82 3.53
CA GLU A 173 -11.31 13.82 3.38
C GLU A 173 -11.71 12.69 2.41
N LEU A 174 -12.95 12.21 2.46
CA LEU A 174 -13.47 11.25 1.48
C LEU A 174 -13.41 11.79 0.06
N TYR A 175 -13.78 13.06 -0.12
CA TYR A 175 -13.71 13.72 -1.43
C TYR A 175 -12.27 13.79 -1.96
N ASN A 176 -11.30 14.13 -1.09
CA ASN A 176 -9.88 14.16 -1.47
C ASN A 176 -9.33 12.80 -1.90
N ILE A 177 -9.87 11.70 -1.36
CA ILE A 177 -9.52 10.30 -1.72
C ILE A 177 -10.31 9.83 -2.97
N GLY A 178 -11.21 10.67 -3.48
CA GLY A 178 -11.97 10.46 -4.71
C GLY A 178 -13.29 9.74 -4.50
N PHE A 179 -13.91 9.88 -3.32
CA PHE A 179 -15.25 9.38 -3.04
C PHE A 179 -16.25 10.52 -2.85
N ASN A 180 -17.38 10.44 -3.56
CA ASN A 180 -18.51 11.30 -3.25
C ASN A 180 -19.20 10.77 -1.99
N SER A 181 -19.45 11.65 -1.02
CA SER A 181 -20.05 11.27 0.25
C SER A 181 -20.89 12.40 0.82
N GLU A 182 -21.85 12.05 1.66
CA GLU A 182 -22.72 12.98 2.37
C GLU A 182 -23.32 12.28 3.60
N ARG A 183 -23.86 13.03 4.57
CA ARG A 183 -24.60 12.45 5.69
C ARG A 183 -25.77 11.61 5.17
N TYR A 184 -25.94 10.41 5.73
CA TYR A 184 -26.82 9.39 5.17
C TYR A 184 -28.26 9.85 4.89
N ASP A 185 -28.82 10.73 5.71
CA ASP A 185 -30.18 11.27 5.59
C ASP A 185 -30.35 12.27 4.44
N ARG A 186 -29.25 12.74 3.85
CA ARG A 186 -29.23 13.68 2.72
C ARG A 186 -28.82 12.99 1.41
N VAL A 187 -28.50 11.70 1.45
CA VAL A 187 -28.13 10.91 0.27
C VAL A 187 -29.39 10.49 -0.50
N ASN A 188 -29.52 10.99 -1.73
CA ASN A 188 -30.60 10.58 -2.64
C ASN A 188 -30.25 9.32 -3.44
N ASP A 189 -28.97 9.12 -3.75
CA ASP A 189 -28.48 8.00 -4.55
C ASP A 189 -27.25 7.35 -3.89
N PHE A 190 -27.50 6.23 -3.21
CA PHE A 190 -26.50 5.41 -2.55
C PHE A 190 -25.61 4.60 -3.52
N GLN A 191 -25.92 4.56 -4.83
CA GLN A 191 -25.02 3.94 -5.81
C GLN A 191 -23.81 4.82 -6.12
N ARG A 192 -24.00 6.14 -6.02
CA ARG A 192 -22.98 7.13 -6.39
C ARG A 192 -22.34 7.82 -5.19
N ASN A 193 -23.00 7.79 -4.04
CA ASN A 193 -22.57 8.50 -2.85
C ASN A 193 -22.48 7.55 -1.65
N ILE A 194 -21.40 7.69 -0.91
CA ILE A 194 -21.21 7.00 0.36
C ILE A 194 -22.01 7.73 1.44
N GLY A 195 -22.83 6.97 2.18
CA GLY A 195 -23.50 7.49 3.36
C GLY A 195 -22.56 7.55 4.56
N VAL A 196 -22.42 8.74 5.15
CA VAL A 196 -21.76 8.96 6.45
C VAL A 196 -22.82 8.90 7.55
N ILE A 197 -22.71 7.94 8.46
CA ILE A 197 -23.71 7.64 9.49
C ILE A 197 -23.12 8.00 10.87
N PRO A 198 -23.59 9.05 11.53
CA PRO A 198 -23.10 9.42 12.85
C PRO A 198 -23.68 8.50 13.92
N ILE A 199 -22.82 7.96 14.79
CA ILE A 199 -23.22 7.03 15.85
C ILE A 199 -22.49 7.28 17.17
N SER A 200 -23.01 6.67 18.22
CA SER A 200 -22.22 6.34 19.40
C SER A 200 -22.32 4.85 19.69
N ALA A 201 -21.22 4.13 19.53
CA ALA A 201 -21.12 2.73 19.96
C ALA A 201 -21.30 2.58 21.48
N ALA A 202 -20.96 3.62 22.25
CA ALA A 202 -21.03 3.63 23.71
C ALA A 202 -22.45 3.88 24.25
N THR A 203 -23.30 4.61 23.55
CA THR A 203 -24.69 4.86 23.98
C THR A 203 -25.71 4.07 23.18
N GLY A 204 -25.32 3.56 22.01
CA GLY A 204 -26.17 2.87 21.05
C GLY A 204 -26.89 3.79 20.06
N GLU A 205 -26.67 5.10 20.15
CA GLU A 205 -27.25 6.09 19.23
C GLU A 205 -26.79 5.83 17.79
N GLY A 206 -27.72 5.88 16.83
CA GLY A 206 -27.40 5.73 15.40
C GLY A 206 -27.15 4.29 14.90
N ILE A 207 -27.04 3.31 15.80
CA ILE A 207 -26.84 1.89 15.40
C ILE A 207 -28.04 1.32 14.63
N PRO A 208 -29.31 1.63 14.97
CA PRO A 208 -30.44 1.24 14.13
C PRO A 208 -30.28 1.72 12.68
N ASP A 209 -29.80 2.95 12.47
CA ASP A 209 -29.57 3.53 11.14
C ASP A 209 -28.51 2.74 10.36
N VAL A 210 -27.39 2.38 11.01
CA VAL A 210 -26.34 1.54 10.38
C VAL A 210 -26.89 0.21 9.91
N LEU A 211 -27.61 -0.52 10.77
CA LEU A 211 -28.18 -1.82 10.42
C LEU A 211 -29.19 -1.73 9.28
N MET A 212 -30.05 -0.70 9.31
CA MET A 212 -31.05 -0.45 8.28
C MET A 212 -30.43 -0.14 6.92
N ILE A 213 -29.39 0.69 6.88
CA ILE A 213 -28.71 1.04 5.65
C ILE A 213 -28.00 -0.19 5.07
N LEU A 214 -27.29 -0.97 5.88
CA LEU A 214 -26.63 -2.19 5.42
C LEU A 214 -27.60 -3.21 4.83
N LEU A 215 -28.74 -3.45 5.51
CA LEU A 215 -29.79 -4.33 4.98
C LEU A 215 -30.36 -3.80 3.66
N GLY A 216 -30.62 -2.49 3.58
CA GLY A 216 -31.11 -1.84 2.37
C GLY A 216 -30.13 -1.95 1.19
N LEU A 217 -28.84 -1.76 1.44
CA LEU A 217 -27.79 -1.90 0.42
C LEU A 217 -27.64 -3.36 -0.03
N ALA A 218 -27.60 -4.31 0.90
CA ALA A 218 -27.49 -5.73 0.59
C ALA A 218 -28.64 -6.21 -0.29
N GLN A 219 -29.88 -5.91 0.12
CA GLN A 219 -31.06 -6.30 -0.63
C GLN A 219 -31.11 -5.63 -2.01
N ARG A 220 -30.86 -4.32 -2.08
CA ARG A 220 -31.07 -3.57 -3.32
C ARG A 220 -30.01 -3.86 -4.38
N PHE A 221 -28.76 -4.11 -3.97
CA PHE A 221 -27.63 -4.14 -4.89
C PHE A 221 -26.87 -5.45 -4.94
N LEU A 222 -27.07 -6.35 -3.96
CA LEU A 222 -26.25 -7.57 -3.83
C LEU A 222 -27.06 -8.87 -3.93
N GLU A 223 -28.38 -8.81 -4.12
CA GLU A 223 -29.26 -9.99 -4.22
C GLU A 223 -28.69 -11.07 -5.17
N GLY A 224 -28.21 -10.67 -6.36
CA GLY A 224 -27.60 -11.60 -7.32
C GLY A 224 -26.35 -12.34 -6.80
N ASN A 225 -25.57 -11.73 -5.91
CA ASN A 225 -24.33 -12.29 -5.36
C ASN A 225 -24.54 -13.05 -4.02
N LEU A 226 -25.76 -12.99 -3.48
CA LEU A 226 -26.12 -13.61 -2.21
C LEU A 226 -26.78 -14.99 -2.38
N HIS A 227 -26.93 -15.48 -3.61
CA HIS A 227 -27.41 -16.83 -3.85
C HIS A 227 -26.42 -17.87 -3.35
N TYR A 228 -26.95 -18.95 -2.77
CA TYR A 228 -26.14 -20.12 -2.39
C TYR A 228 -26.91 -21.42 -2.66
N ASP A 229 -26.18 -22.50 -2.92
CA ASP A 229 -26.76 -23.83 -3.05
C ASP A 229 -26.55 -24.66 -1.78
N ALA A 230 -27.59 -24.73 -0.94
CA ALA A 230 -27.56 -25.52 0.29
C ALA A 230 -27.22 -27.02 0.08
N LYS A 231 -27.42 -27.56 -1.12
CA LYS A 231 -27.17 -28.97 -1.45
C LYS A 231 -25.79 -29.19 -2.07
N ALA A 232 -25.11 -28.13 -2.50
CA ALA A 232 -23.77 -28.22 -3.04
C ALA A 232 -22.72 -28.50 -1.95
N PRO A 233 -21.58 -29.12 -2.30
CA PRO A 233 -20.42 -29.19 -1.42
C PRO A 233 -19.97 -27.79 -0.96
N GLY A 234 -19.56 -27.67 0.30
CA GLY A 234 -19.16 -26.40 0.88
C GLY A 234 -17.94 -25.76 0.21
N ILE A 235 -18.02 -24.45 0.00
CA ILE A 235 -17.01 -23.59 -0.60
C ILE A 235 -16.73 -22.43 0.37
N GLY A 236 -15.48 -22.34 0.83
CA GLY A 236 -15.07 -21.31 1.77
C GLY A 236 -13.64 -20.83 1.56
N THR A 237 -13.22 -19.94 2.44
CA THR A 237 -11.86 -19.39 2.47
C THR A 237 -11.31 -19.44 3.89
N VAL A 238 -10.05 -19.82 4.03
CA VAL A 238 -9.32 -19.78 5.30
C VAL A 238 -9.11 -18.33 5.71
N LEU A 239 -9.64 -17.93 6.88
CA LEU A 239 -9.34 -16.62 7.46
C LEU A 239 -8.03 -16.66 8.23
N GLU A 240 -7.89 -17.65 9.11
CA GLU A 240 -6.76 -17.80 10.04
C GLU A 240 -6.44 -19.28 10.28
N VAL A 241 -5.16 -19.57 10.50
CA VAL A 241 -4.64 -20.87 10.90
C VAL A 241 -4.12 -20.73 12.33
N LYS A 242 -4.64 -21.55 13.26
CA LYS A 242 -4.35 -21.41 14.71
C LYS A 242 -4.06 -22.73 15.38
N GLU A 243 -3.09 -22.72 16.29
CA GLU A 243 -2.91 -23.78 17.28
C GLU A 243 -3.90 -23.64 18.43
N GLU A 244 -4.74 -24.64 18.63
CA GLU A 244 -5.72 -24.69 19.71
C GLU A 244 -5.40 -25.83 20.69
N LYS A 245 -5.38 -25.51 21.99
CA LYS A 245 -5.08 -26.50 23.03
C LYS A 245 -6.08 -27.65 22.97
N GLY A 246 -5.57 -28.87 22.75
CA GLY A 246 -6.37 -30.09 22.67
C GLY A 246 -6.97 -30.40 21.28
N LEU A 247 -6.89 -29.46 20.32
CA LEU A 247 -7.37 -29.65 18.94
C LEU A 247 -6.22 -29.65 17.91
N GLY A 248 -5.04 -29.18 18.29
CA GLY A 248 -3.90 -28.99 17.38
C GLY A 248 -4.14 -27.81 16.45
N THR A 249 -3.56 -27.85 15.25
CA THR A 249 -3.84 -26.86 14.21
C THR A 249 -5.31 -26.90 13.78
N THR A 250 -5.95 -25.73 13.77
CA THR A 250 -7.34 -25.52 13.35
C THR A 250 -7.40 -24.40 12.32
N LEU A 251 -8.43 -24.43 11.47
CA LEU A 251 -8.73 -23.36 10.52
C LEU A 251 -9.96 -22.60 10.99
N ASP A 252 -9.87 -21.29 11.07
CA ASP A 252 -11.05 -20.42 11.13
C ASP A 252 -11.40 -20.07 9.68
N ILE A 253 -12.60 -20.44 9.21
CA ILE A 253 -13.01 -20.22 7.82
C ILE A 253 -14.31 -19.42 7.73
N ILE A 254 -14.52 -18.73 6.60
CA ILE A 254 -15.85 -18.29 6.17
C ILE A 254 -16.33 -19.23 5.08
N LEU A 255 -17.44 -19.91 5.36
CA LEU A 255 -18.21 -20.65 4.36
C LEU A 255 -19.16 -19.67 3.68
N TYR A 256 -19.06 -19.52 2.36
CA TYR A 256 -19.90 -18.58 1.60
C TYR A 256 -20.79 -19.26 0.55
N ASP A 257 -20.57 -20.54 0.25
CA ASP A 257 -21.51 -21.36 -0.52
C ASP A 257 -21.50 -22.81 -0.03
N GLY A 258 -22.57 -23.56 -0.31
CA GLY A 258 -22.67 -24.98 0.00
C GLY A 258 -22.84 -25.31 1.49
N THR A 259 -22.67 -26.60 1.78
CA THR A 259 -22.75 -27.17 3.13
C THR A 259 -21.49 -27.98 3.44
N ILE A 260 -20.98 -27.83 4.68
CA ILE A 260 -19.88 -28.63 5.22
C ILE A 260 -20.39 -29.50 6.36
N LYS A 261 -20.01 -30.78 6.37
CA LYS A 261 -20.38 -31.75 7.40
C LYS A 261 -19.15 -32.34 8.09
N LYS A 262 -19.36 -32.75 9.34
CA LYS A 262 -18.36 -33.53 10.06
C LYS A 262 -18.12 -34.84 9.30
N GLY A 263 -16.85 -35.14 9.05
CA GLY A 263 -16.45 -36.32 8.29
C GLY A 263 -16.34 -36.09 6.78
N ASP A 264 -16.65 -34.90 6.27
CA ASP A 264 -16.35 -34.57 4.88
C ASP A 264 -14.83 -34.52 4.65
N THR A 265 -14.41 -34.87 3.43
CA THR A 265 -13.06 -34.62 2.95
C THR A 265 -13.01 -33.21 2.39
N ILE A 266 -11.99 -32.46 2.78
CA ILE A 266 -11.71 -31.12 2.28
C ILE A 266 -10.35 -31.06 1.61
N VAL A 267 -10.25 -30.18 0.61
CA VAL A 267 -8.98 -29.72 0.06
C VAL A 267 -8.77 -28.28 0.50
N VAL A 268 -7.59 -28.00 1.03
CA VAL A 268 -7.20 -26.69 1.56
C VAL A 268 -5.91 -26.25 0.88
N GLY A 269 -5.86 -25.01 0.40
CA GLY A 269 -4.64 -24.46 -0.18
C GLY A 269 -3.50 -24.32 0.84
N SER A 270 -2.27 -24.64 0.42
CA SER A 270 -1.06 -24.72 1.25
C SER A 270 0.17 -24.23 0.48
N LEU A 271 1.31 -24.09 1.17
CA LEU A 271 2.61 -23.88 0.51
C LEU A 271 3.05 -25.18 -0.18
N GLY A 272 2.82 -25.27 -1.50
CA GLY A 272 3.12 -26.45 -2.31
C GLY A 272 1.84 -27.17 -2.77
N ASN A 273 1.77 -28.48 -2.59
CA ASN A 273 0.58 -29.26 -2.98
C ASN A 273 -0.56 -29.07 -1.97
N PRO A 274 -1.80 -28.78 -2.42
CA PRO A 274 -2.94 -28.60 -1.53
C PRO A 274 -3.15 -29.78 -0.56
N ILE A 275 -3.56 -29.46 0.67
CA ILE A 275 -3.76 -30.43 1.74
C ILE A 275 -5.11 -31.10 1.55
N GLN A 276 -5.12 -32.43 1.40
CA GLN A 276 -6.33 -33.24 1.43
C GLN A 276 -6.49 -33.86 2.81
N THR A 277 -7.60 -33.56 3.49
CA THR A 277 -7.81 -34.04 4.87
C THR A 277 -9.28 -34.23 5.21
N LYS A 278 -9.57 -35.00 6.26
CA LYS A 278 -10.94 -35.32 6.70
C LYS A 278 -11.30 -34.53 7.95
N ILE A 279 -12.45 -33.88 7.93
CA ILE A 279 -12.94 -33.07 9.06
C ILE A 279 -13.23 -33.96 10.28
N ARG A 280 -12.58 -33.66 11.40
CA ARG A 280 -12.83 -34.32 12.70
C ARG A 280 -13.94 -33.64 13.47
N ALA A 281 -13.97 -32.31 13.48
CA ALA A 281 -14.97 -31.53 14.17
C ALA A 281 -15.20 -30.17 13.49
N LEU A 282 -16.47 -29.74 13.52
CA LEU A 282 -16.89 -28.39 13.19
C LEU A 282 -17.29 -27.68 14.49
N LEU A 283 -16.80 -26.46 14.69
CA LEU A 283 -16.99 -25.68 15.89
C LEU A 283 -17.62 -24.33 15.50
N LYS A 284 -18.88 -24.10 15.89
CA LYS A 284 -19.56 -22.82 15.74
C LYS A 284 -19.41 -22.02 17.04
N PRO A 285 -19.17 -20.70 17.00
CA PRO A 285 -19.34 -19.85 18.17
C PRO A 285 -20.77 -20.00 18.73
N ARG A 286 -20.92 -20.20 20.05
CA ARG A 286 -22.25 -20.33 20.66
C ARG A 286 -23.04 -19.02 20.52
N PRO A 287 -24.33 -19.05 20.15
CA PRO A 287 -25.21 -17.89 20.29
C PRO A 287 -25.35 -17.55 21.78
N LEU A 288 -24.96 -16.32 22.13
CA LEU A 288 -25.21 -15.58 23.38
C LEU A 288 -25.82 -16.38 24.54
N SER A 289 -24.98 -16.87 25.46
CA SER A 289 -25.37 -17.14 26.85
C SER A 289 -24.22 -16.74 27.77
N GLU A 290 -24.55 -16.12 28.90
CA GLU A 290 -23.63 -15.68 29.97
C GLU A 290 -22.49 -16.69 30.18
N ILE A 291 -21.27 -16.27 29.86
CA ILE A 291 -20.11 -17.14 29.80
C ILE A 291 -19.65 -17.46 31.23
N LYS A 292 -19.86 -18.70 31.68
CA LYS A 292 -18.85 -19.38 32.48
C LYS A 292 -17.66 -19.65 31.56
N ALA A 293 -16.47 -19.20 31.95
CA ALA A 293 -15.26 -19.02 31.14
C ALA A 293 -14.71 -20.24 30.36
N GLU A 294 -15.36 -21.40 30.38
CA GLU A 294 -14.77 -22.68 29.95
C GLU A 294 -15.25 -23.22 28.59
N GLU A 295 -16.41 -22.80 28.04
CA GLU A 295 -16.92 -23.37 26.76
C GLU A 295 -17.25 -22.30 25.69
N LYS A 296 -16.22 -21.88 24.91
CA LYS A 296 -16.34 -20.86 23.85
C LYS A 296 -17.00 -21.34 22.54
N PHE A 297 -17.06 -22.65 22.29
CA PHE A 297 -17.51 -23.22 21.02
C PHE A 297 -18.52 -24.35 21.20
N GLN A 298 -19.48 -24.46 20.28
CA GLN A 298 -20.39 -25.58 20.15
C GLN A 298 -19.96 -26.47 18.99
N GLN A 299 -19.81 -27.76 19.25
CA GLN A 299 -19.66 -28.74 18.17
C GLN A 299 -20.96 -28.91 17.41
N VAL A 300 -20.88 -28.88 16.09
CA VAL A 300 -22.00 -29.04 15.17
C VAL A 300 -21.70 -30.17 14.17
N SER A 301 -22.74 -30.85 13.70
CA SER A 301 -22.60 -31.95 12.73
C SER A 301 -22.54 -31.45 11.29
N GLU A 302 -23.20 -30.34 10.99
CA GLU A 302 -23.22 -29.70 9.67
C GLU A 302 -23.44 -28.19 9.81
N VAL A 303 -22.94 -27.44 8.83
CA VAL A 303 -23.14 -25.99 8.69
C VAL A 303 -23.34 -25.62 7.22
N THR A 304 -24.18 -24.62 6.97
CA THR A 304 -24.52 -24.14 5.63
C THR A 304 -24.19 -22.65 5.52
N ALA A 305 -23.77 -22.21 4.33
CA ALA A 305 -23.41 -20.82 4.06
C ALA A 305 -24.55 -19.81 4.35
N ALA A 306 -24.26 -18.56 4.73
CA ALA A 306 -22.94 -17.98 5.03
C ALA A 306 -22.64 -18.06 6.52
N VAL A 307 -21.48 -18.61 6.91
CA VAL A 307 -21.16 -18.80 8.34
C VAL A 307 -19.66 -18.85 8.59
N GLY A 308 -19.24 -18.24 9.71
CA GLY A 308 -17.91 -18.47 10.28
C GLY A 308 -17.87 -19.77 11.08
N VAL A 309 -16.98 -20.68 10.70
CA VAL A 309 -16.83 -21.99 11.38
C VAL A 309 -15.37 -22.31 11.59
N LYS A 310 -15.04 -22.87 12.75
CA LYS A 310 -13.71 -23.42 13.03
C LYS A 310 -13.70 -24.91 12.67
N ILE A 311 -12.72 -25.31 11.86
CA ILE A 311 -12.49 -26.68 11.42
C ILE A 311 -11.29 -27.27 12.17
N SER A 312 -11.46 -28.45 12.74
CA SER A 312 -10.37 -29.30 13.22
C SER A 312 -10.22 -30.52 12.31
N ALA A 313 -9.03 -30.71 11.76
CA ALA A 313 -8.65 -31.82 10.90
C ALA A 313 -7.13 -32.11 11.08
N PRO A 314 -6.64 -33.31 10.73
CA PRO A 314 -5.20 -33.58 10.76
C PRO A 314 -4.45 -32.84 9.66
N ASN A 315 -3.15 -32.62 9.87
CA ASN A 315 -2.17 -32.14 8.89
C ASN A 315 -2.50 -30.74 8.32
N LEU A 316 -2.98 -29.83 9.16
CA LEU A 316 -3.37 -28.47 8.76
C LEU A 316 -2.24 -27.44 8.92
N GLU A 317 -1.09 -27.82 9.47
CA GLU A 317 0.05 -26.95 9.81
C GLU A 317 0.57 -26.14 8.62
N GLY A 318 0.49 -26.70 7.40
CA GLY A 318 0.94 -26.07 6.16
C GLY A 318 -0.12 -25.26 5.41
N SER A 319 -1.33 -25.12 5.98
CA SER A 319 -2.43 -24.40 5.33
C SER A 319 -2.11 -22.91 5.20
N LEU A 320 -2.57 -22.30 4.10
CA LEU A 320 -2.38 -20.88 3.85
C LEU A 320 -3.62 -20.08 4.26
N ALA A 321 -3.40 -19.00 5.01
CA ALA A 321 -4.47 -18.03 5.24
C ALA A 321 -4.81 -17.28 3.94
N GLY A 322 -6.09 -17.08 3.69
CA GLY A 322 -6.65 -16.57 2.43
C GLY A 322 -6.85 -17.63 1.35
N SER A 323 -6.41 -18.87 1.57
CA SER A 323 -6.55 -19.93 0.58
C SER A 323 -7.98 -20.48 0.53
N PRO A 324 -8.40 -21.05 -0.61
CA PRO A 324 -9.69 -21.71 -0.72
C PRO A 324 -9.74 -22.98 0.12
N VAL A 325 -10.93 -23.27 0.63
CA VAL A 325 -11.32 -24.56 1.20
C VAL A 325 -12.51 -25.07 0.39
N ARG A 326 -12.44 -26.34 -0.04
CA ARG A 326 -13.51 -26.99 -0.80
C ARG A 326 -13.83 -28.35 -0.21
N VAL A 327 -15.10 -28.67 -0.03
CA VAL A 327 -15.55 -30.04 0.24
C VAL A 327 -15.50 -30.83 -1.05
N VAL A 328 -14.92 -32.03 -0.97
CA VAL A 328 -14.70 -32.89 -2.13
C VAL A 328 -15.26 -34.29 -1.93
N SER A 329 -15.65 -34.90 -3.04
CA SER A 329 -16.00 -36.31 -3.13
C SER A 329 -14.83 -37.11 -3.72
N PRO A 330 -14.83 -38.44 -3.62
CA PRO A 330 -13.80 -39.28 -4.26
C PRO A 330 -13.65 -39.04 -5.77
N ASP A 331 -14.74 -38.65 -6.45
CA ASP A 331 -14.73 -38.43 -7.90
C ASP A 331 -14.25 -37.02 -8.29
N THR A 332 -14.26 -36.07 -7.35
CA THR A 332 -13.93 -34.65 -7.62
C THR A 332 -12.62 -34.20 -6.99
N ILE A 333 -12.01 -35.03 -6.13
CA ILE A 333 -10.83 -34.66 -5.34
C ILE A 333 -9.63 -34.27 -6.21
N ASP A 334 -9.35 -35.02 -7.27
CA ASP A 334 -8.19 -34.74 -8.14
C ASP A 334 -8.38 -33.45 -8.93
N ALA A 335 -9.56 -33.26 -9.52
CA ALA A 335 -9.89 -32.07 -10.30
C ALA A 335 -9.84 -30.79 -9.43
N ILE A 336 -10.44 -30.82 -8.24
CA ILE A 336 -10.46 -29.67 -7.32
C ILE A 336 -9.08 -29.41 -6.72
N THR A 337 -8.28 -30.45 -6.50
CA THR A 337 -6.89 -30.28 -6.05
C THR A 337 -6.07 -29.52 -7.09
N GLU A 338 -6.19 -29.89 -8.36
CA GLU A 338 -5.47 -29.20 -9.43
C GLU A 338 -6.00 -27.77 -9.65
N GLU A 339 -7.31 -27.56 -9.53
CA GLU A 339 -7.93 -26.23 -9.58
C GLU A 339 -7.38 -25.31 -8.47
N ILE A 340 -7.41 -25.75 -7.21
CA ILE A 340 -6.87 -24.96 -6.08
C ILE A 340 -5.37 -24.71 -6.26
N LYS A 341 -4.63 -25.69 -6.77
CA LYS A 341 -3.20 -25.53 -7.03
C LYS A 341 -2.95 -24.45 -8.07
N SER A 342 -3.69 -24.48 -9.18
CA SER A 342 -3.63 -23.43 -10.22
C SER A 342 -4.01 -22.06 -9.67
N GLU A 343 -5.08 -21.96 -8.86
CA GLU A 343 -5.48 -20.69 -8.24
C GLU A 343 -4.36 -20.08 -7.37
N ILE A 344 -3.57 -20.91 -6.68
CA ILE A 344 -2.46 -20.46 -5.84
C ILE A 344 -1.23 -20.10 -6.69
N GLU A 345 -0.92 -20.91 -7.70
CA GLU A 345 0.19 -20.67 -8.63
C GLU A 345 -0.03 -19.40 -9.47
N ASP A 346 -1.26 -19.12 -9.89
CA ASP A 346 -1.62 -17.88 -10.61
C ASP A 346 -1.36 -16.61 -9.78
N VAL A 347 -1.34 -16.73 -8.45
CA VAL A 347 -0.99 -15.65 -7.52
C VAL A 347 0.52 -15.56 -7.28
N GLN A 348 1.26 -16.65 -7.44
CA GLN A 348 2.73 -16.67 -7.42
C GLN A 348 3.26 -16.27 -8.79
N ILE A 349 3.33 -14.95 -9.02
CA ILE A 349 3.69 -14.43 -10.33
C ILE A 349 5.21 -14.43 -10.49
N ASP A 350 5.73 -15.31 -11.35
CA ASP A 350 6.96 -15.06 -12.08
C ASP A 350 6.65 -14.02 -13.17
N THR A 351 7.02 -12.77 -12.90
CA THR A 351 6.78 -11.64 -13.79
C THR A 351 7.97 -11.47 -14.74
N ASP A 352 8.55 -10.27 -14.80
CA ASP A 352 9.53 -9.90 -15.81
C ASP A 352 10.92 -10.46 -15.49
N THR A 353 11.80 -10.51 -16.50
CA THR A 353 13.22 -10.87 -16.30
C THR A 353 13.96 -9.90 -15.38
N ILE A 354 13.43 -8.68 -15.22
CA ILE A 354 14.00 -7.57 -14.45
C ILE A 354 12.92 -7.03 -13.51
N GLY A 355 13.23 -6.88 -12.23
CA GLY A 355 12.32 -6.29 -11.25
C GLY A 355 12.63 -6.67 -9.81
N VAL A 356 11.83 -6.13 -8.89
CA VAL A 356 11.97 -6.39 -7.45
C VAL A 356 11.47 -7.79 -7.10
N THR A 357 12.04 -8.38 -6.04
CA THR A 357 11.53 -9.62 -5.45
C THR A 357 10.59 -9.30 -4.30
N ILE A 358 9.40 -9.89 -4.29
CA ILE A 358 8.35 -9.63 -3.30
C ILE A 358 8.16 -10.85 -2.40
N LYS A 359 8.04 -10.63 -1.08
CA LYS A 359 7.64 -11.63 -0.10
C LYS A 359 6.45 -11.13 0.72
N ALA A 360 5.46 -11.97 0.99
CA ALA A 360 4.33 -11.62 1.84
C ALA A 360 3.89 -12.77 2.75
N ASP A 361 3.19 -12.47 3.85
CA ASP A 361 2.72 -13.47 4.82
C ASP A 361 1.59 -14.36 4.29
N THR A 362 0.78 -13.86 3.35
CA THR A 362 -0.47 -14.45 2.88
C THR A 362 -0.73 -14.13 1.41
N ILE A 363 -1.54 -14.97 0.76
CA ILE A 363 -1.92 -14.84 -0.66
C ILE A 363 -2.55 -13.46 -0.91
N GLY A 364 -3.58 -13.07 -0.14
CA GLY A 364 -4.27 -11.80 -0.33
C GLY A 364 -3.42 -10.55 -0.09
N SER A 365 -2.32 -10.67 0.64
CA SER A 365 -1.36 -9.57 0.83
C SER A 365 -0.33 -9.52 -0.29
N LEU A 366 0.09 -10.67 -0.79
CA LEU A 366 0.94 -10.78 -1.97
C LEU A 366 0.27 -10.12 -3.18
N GLU A 367 -1.00 -10.48 -3.44
CA GLU A 367 -1.78 -9.87 -4.52
C GLU A 367 -1.90 -8.36 -4.36
N ALA A 368 -2.09 -7.88 -3.12
CA ALA A 368 -2.22 -6.46 -2.82
C ALA A 368 -0.96 -5.69 -3.17
N LEU A 369 0.17 -6.19 -2.72
CA LEU A 369 1.46 -5.58 -2.98
C LEU A 369 1.82 -5.63 -4.48
N VAL A 370 1.60 -6.77 -5.15
CA VAL A 370 1.85 -6.89 -6.59
C VAL A 370 1.04 -5.88 -7.40
N ASN A 371 -0.26 -5.75 -7.13
CA ASN A 371 -1.10 -4.83 -7.88
C ASN A 371 -0.71 -3.36 -7.68
N GLU A 372 -0.34 -2.98 -6.46
CA GLU A 372 0.08 -1.61 -6.18
C GLU A 372 1.44 -1.30 -6.84
N LEU A 373 2.40 -2.23 -6.79
CA LEU A 373 3.67 -2.09 -7.52
C LEU A 373 3.45 -1.98 -9.04
N LYS A 374 2.55 -2.79 -9.63
CA LYS A 374 2.18 -2.68 -11.05
C LYS A 374 1.55 -1.33 -11.40
N LYS A 375 0.69 -0.80 -10.53
CA LYS A 375 0.05 0.51 -10.71
C LYS A 375 1.07 1.65 -10.68
N GLU A 376 2.08 1.54 -9.81
CA GLU A 376 3.24 2.44 -9.75
C GLU A 376 4.28 2.16 -10.84
N LYS A 377 4.02 1.20 -11.74
CA LYS A 377 4.91 0.77 -12.84
C LYS A 377 6.28 0.31 -12.36
N ILE A 378 6.34 -0.27 -11.16
CA ILE A 378 7.55 -0.90 -10.63
C ILE A 378 7.58 -2.35 -11.15
N PRO A 379 8.60 -2.74 -11.94
CA PRO A 379 8.74 -4.10 -12.44
C PRO A 379 8.92 -5.07 -11.29
N ILE A 380 8.26 -6.22 -11.40
CA ILE A 380 8.36 -7.31 -10.43
C ILE A 380 9.13 -8.41 -11.15
N ARG A 381 10.05 -9.08 -10.45
CA ARG A 381 10.71 -10.27 -10.99
C ARG A 381 10.06 -11.54 -10.48
N LYS A 382 9.76 -11.56 -9.18
CA LYS A 382 9.26 -12.73 -8.46
C LYS A 382 8.39 -12.28 -7.31
N ALA A 383 7.28 -12.96 -7.08
CA ALA A 383 6.39 -12.71 -5.95
C ALA A 383 6.03 -14.03 -5.27
N ASP A 384 6.32 -14.15 -3.98
CA ASP A 384 6.18 -15.41 -3.25
C ASP A 384 5.65 -15.22 -1.81
N VAL A 385 5.03 -16.26 -1.27
CA VAL A 385 4.46 -16.28 0.09
C VAL A 385 5.45 -16.90 1.06
N GLY A 386 5.67 -16.26 2.21
CA GLY A 386 6.51 -16.74 3.28
C GLY A 386 7.68 -15.83 3.61
N ASP A 387 8.39 -16.16 4.70
CA ASP A 387 9.53 -15.41 5.21
C ASP A 387 10.70 -15.35 4.21
N VAL A 388 11.55 -14.33 4.37
CA VAL A 388 12.74 -14.15 3.52
C VAL A 388 13.78 -15.22 3.84
N SER A 389 14.12 -16.03 2.84
CA SER A 389 15.06 -17.14 2.93
C SER A 389 16.44 -16.82 2.34
N ASN A 390 17.44 -17.67 2.63
CA ASN A 390 18.76 -17.55 2.03
C ASN A 390 18.70 -17.62 0.49
N ARG A 391 17.83 -18.50 -0.04
CA ARG A 391 17.61 -18.63 -1.48
C ARG A 391 17.16 -17.31 -2.12
N ASP A 392 16.25 -16.59 -1.48
CA ASP A 392 15.75 -15.30 -1.99
C ASP A 392 16.90 -14.27 -2.10
N ILE A 393 17.80 -14.21 -1.11
CA ILE A 393 18.94 -13.30 -1.12
C ILE A 393 19.93 -13.65 -2.22
N VAL A 394 20.23 -14.94 -2.40
CA VAL A 394 21.14 -15.42 -3.45
C VAL A 394 20.59 -15.08 -4.83
N GLU A 395 19.29 -15.30 -5.06
CA GLU A 395 18.64 -14.98 -6.33
C GLU A 395 18.65 -13.47 -6.65
N VAL A 396 18.49 -12.63 -5.63
CA VAL A 396 18.49 -11.16 -5.75
C VAL A 396 19.90 -10.59 -5.93
N THR A 397 20.91 -11.22 -5.32
CA THR A 397 22.33 -10.82 -5.50
C THR A 397 22.79 -11.02 -6.94
N ALA A 398 22.16 -11.93 -7.69
CA ALA A 398 22.47 -12.17 -9.11
C ALA A 398 21.86 -11.11 -10.06
N ILE A 399 21.09 -10.14 -9.56
CA ILE A 399 20.51 -9.06 -10.36
C ILE A 399 21.58 -7.99 -10.63
N GLU A 400 21.84 -7.68 -11.90
CA GLU A 400 22.85 -6.70 -12.31
C GLU A 400 22.45 -5.25 -12.00
N ASP A 401 21.15 -4.91 -12.15
CA ASP A 401 20.66 -3.58 -11.87
C ASP A 401 20.52 -3.34 -10.35
N PRO A 402 21.30 -2.41 -9.76
CA PRO A 402 21.28 -2.15 -8.33
C PRO A 402 19.90 -1.70 -7.82
N PHE A 403 19.10 -1.02 -8.66
CA PHE A 403 17.77 -0.53 -8.26
C PHE A 403 16.73 -1.66 -8.11
N PHE A 404 17.01 -2.83 -8.69
CA PHE A 404 16.17 -4.02 -8.63
C PHE A 404 16.77 -5.16 -7.79
N SER A 405 18.03 -5.04 -7.35
CA SER A 405 18.67 -5.94 -6.38
C SER A 405 18.15 -5.70 -4.95
N VAL A 406 16.83 -5.80 -4.79
CA VAL A 406 16.12 -5.53 -3.54
C VAL A 406 15.03 -6.56 -3.27
N ILE A 407 14.76 -6.80 -1.99
CA ILE A 407 13.61 -7.59 -1.54
C ILE A 407 12.62 -6.66 -0.83
N VAL A 408 11.37 -6.76 -1.25
CA VAL A 408 10.24 -6.03 -0.73
C VAL A 408 9.35 -7.01 0.05
N GLY A 409 9.43 -6.97 1.37
CA GLY A 409 8.77 -7.94 2.26
C GLY A 409 7.64 -7.31 3.07
N PHE A 410 6.42 -7.78 2.88
CA PHE A 410 5.24 -7.33 3.60
C PHE A 410 4.86 -8.29 4.73
N ASN A 411 4.91 -7.80 5.98
CA ASN A 411 4.59 -8.57 7.19
C ASN A 411 5.36 -9.91 7.33
N VAL A 412 6.59 -9.97 6.82
CA VAL A 412 7.45 -11.16 6.84
C VAL A 412 8.67 -10.96 7.71
N LYS A 413 9.23 -12.06 8.20
CA LYS A 413 10.51 -12.09 8.94
C LYS A 413 11.64 -12.51 8.01
N ILE A 414 12.86 -12.34 8.50
CA ILE A 414 14.09 -12.83 7.87
C ILE A 414 14.53 -14.09 8.63
N LEU A 415 14.70 -15.20 7.92
CA LEU A 415 15.18 -16.44 8.50
C LEU A 415 16.64 -16.31 8.99
N PRO A 416 17.10 -17.11 9.97
CA PRO A 416 18.44 -16.96 10.54
C PRO A 416 19.58 -17.08 9.51
N ASP A 417 19.48 -18.06 8.61
CA ASP A 417 20.41 -18.30 7.50
C ASP A 417 20.42 -17.18 6.46
N ALA A 418 19.28 -16.52 6.28
CA ALA A 418 19.12 -15.34 5.44
C ALA A 418 19.78 -14.10 6.07
N LYS A 419 19.64 -13.90 7.39
CA LYS A 419 20.29 -12.79 8.11
C LYS A 419 21.81 -12.84 8.02
N GLU A 420 22.41 -14.01 8.15
CA GLU A 420 23.86 -14.18 8.01
C GLU A 420 24.34 -13.78 6.60
N LYS A 421 23.61 -14.22 5.57
CA LYS A 421 23.97 -13.90 4.18
C LYS A 421 23.89 -12.41 3.90
N LEU A 422 22.89 -11.72 4.45
CA LEU A 422 22.70 -10.28 4.26
C LEU A 422 23.85 -9.42 4.75
N GLN A 423 24.58 -9.87 5.77
CA GLN A 423 25.77 -9.15 6.26
C GLN A 423 26.92 -9.12 5.25
N SER A 424 26.89 -10.03 4.27
CA SER A 424 27.94 -10.21 3.25
C SER A 424 27.54 -9.74 1.84
N THR A 425 26.38 -9.10 1.70
CA THR A 425 25.81 -8.68 0.40
C THR A 425 25.32 -7.25 0.46
N GLU A 426 25.24 -6.57 -0.69
CA GLU A 426 24.70 -5.20 -0.79
C GLU A 426 23.17 -5.17 -0.99
N VAL A 427 22.50 -6.33 -0.95
CA VAL A 427 21.05 -6.45 -1.14
C VAL A 427 20.30 -5.62 -0.11
N LYS A 428 19.43 -4.72 -0.59
CA LYS A 428 18.58 -3.90 0.26
C LYS A 428 17.26 -4.61 0.55
N LEU A 429 16.86 -4.63 1.82
CA LEU A 429 15.54 -5.10 2.24
C LEU A 429 14.65 -3.93 2.65
N PHE A 430 13.42 -3.97 2.18
CA PHE A 430 12.32 -3.12 2.62
C PHE A 430 11.29 -4.01 3.31
N LEU A 431 11.19 -3.90 4.63
CA LEU A 431 10.23 -4.67 5.43
C LEU A 431 9.27 -3.72 6.13
N ASN A 432 7.97 -3.92 5.93
CA ASN A 432 6.93 -3.12 6.57
C ASN A 432 5.63 -3.93 6.70
N ASP A 433 4.73 -3.49 7.57
CA ASP A 433 3.39 -4.05 7.75
C ASP A 433 2.30 -3.18 7.06
N VAL A 434 2.71 -2.10 6.37
CA VAL A 434 1.86 -1.22 5.57
C VAL A 434 2.38 -1.16 4.14
N ILE A 435 1.55 -1.54 3.17
CA ILE A 435 1.92 -1.66 1.74
C ILE A 435 2.45 -0.32 1.19
N TYR A 436 1.71 0.77 1.40
CA TYR A 436 2.06 2.08 0.85
C TYR A 436 3.39 2.61 1.38
N ARG A 437 3.63 2.47 2.70
CA ARG A 437 4.91 2.88 3.30
C ARG A 437 6.07 2.14 2.68
N LEU A 438 5.91 0.84 2.44
CA LEU A 438 6.97 0.02 1.86
C LEU A 438 7.25 0.38 0.39
N ILE A 439 6.24 0.80 -0.36
CA ILE A 439 6.41 1.33 -1.72
C ILE A 439 7.07 2.72 -1.68
N ASP A 440 6.64 3.60 -0.77
CA ASP A 440 7.21 4.93 -0.59
C ASP A 440 8.68 4.84 -0.17
N ASP A 441 8.99 3.98 0.82
CA ASP A 441 10.36 3.70 1.28
C ASP A 441 11.26 3.23 0.13
N TYR A 442 10.74 2.36 -0.75
CA TYR A 442 11.45 1.91 -1.95
C TYR A 442 11.66 3.06 -2.95
N LYS A 443 10.62 3.84 -3.26
CA LYS A 443 10.70 4.96 -4.23
C LYS A 443 11.66 6.05 -3.75
N ASP A 444 11.60 6.40 -2.48
CA ASP A 444 12.50 7.37 -1.87
C ASP A 444 13.95 6.89 -1.89
N TRP A 445 14.18 5.60 -1.63
CA TRP A 445 15.50 5.02 -1.77
C TRP A 445 16.00 5.03 -3.22
N VAL A 446 15.18 4.63 -4.20
CA VAL A 446 15.55 4.67 -5.63
C VAL A 446 15.91 6.10 -6.05
N LYS A 447 15.09 7.09 -5.66
CA LYS A 447 15.34 8.50 -5.96
C LYS A 447 16.69 8.94 -5.39
N LYS A 448 16.96 8.63 -4.13
CA LYS A 448 18.23 8.98 -3.47
C LYS A 448 19.44 8.28 -4.12
N GLN A 449 19.30 7.03 -4.53
CA GLN A 449 20.38 6.31 -5.22
C GLN A 449 20.68 6.93 -6.59
N LYS A 450 19.65 7.35 -7.34
CA LYS A 450 19.84 8.09 -8.60
C LYS A 450 20.56 9.41 -8.39
N GLU A 451 20.15 10.20 -7.40
CA GLU A 451 20.81 11.47 -7.06
C GLU A 451 22.29 11.27 -6.67
N LEU A 452 22.61 10.19 -5.93
CA LEU A 452 23.98 9.84 -5.58
C LEU A 452 24.81 9.43 -6.81
N ALA A 453 24.26 8.58 -7.68
CA ALA A 453 24.91 8.16 -8.91
C ALA A 453 25.18 9.36 -9.84
N GLU A 454 24.19 10.23 -10.03
CA GLU A 454 24.33 11.47 -10.80
C GLU A 454 25.41 12.39 -10.22
N LYS A 455 25.48 12.50 -8.89
CA LYS A 455 26.49 13.31 -8.22
C LYS A 455 27.90 12.73 -8.38
N GLU A 456 28.09 11.43 -8.22
CA GLU A 456 29.39 10.77 -8.45
C GLU A 456 29.87 10.95 -9.90
N ILE A 457 28.94 10.83 -10.86
CA ILE A 457 29.20 11.10 -12.26
C ILE A 457 29.62 12.58 -12.43
N SER A 458 28.87 13.52 -11.87
CA SER A 458 29.16 14.96 -11.94
C SER A 458 30.51 15.34 -11.32
N ASP A 459 30.92 14.69 -10.22
CA ASP A 459 32.19 15.00 -9.54
C ASP A 459 33.41 14.44 -10.29
N THR A 460 33.24 13.34 -11.02
CA THR A 460 34.32 12.69 -11.78
C THR A 460 34.48 13.29 -13.19
N ILE A 461 33.44 13.92 -13.72
CA ILE A 461 33.40 14.45 -15.08
C ILE A 461 33.96 15.88 -15.17
N THR A 462 34.66 16.16 -16.26
CA THR A 462 35.05 17.52 -16.66
C THR A 462 33.82 18.27 -17.16
N LYS A 463 33.31 19.20 -16.35
CA LYS A 463 32.16 20.03 -16.71
C LYS A 463 32.47 20.99 -17.87
N PRO A 464 31.47 21.33 -18.71
CA PRO A 464 31.61 22.33 -19.75
C PRO A 464 31.78 23.71 -19.13
N GLY A 465 32.59 24.54 -19.77
CA GLY A 465 32.80 25.93 -19.36
C GLY A 465 33.18 26.77 -20.57
N ARG A 466 32.69 28.01 -20.59
CA ARG A 466 32.91 29.00 -21.65
C ARG A 466 33.29 30.33 -20.98
N PHE A 467 34.39 30.92 -21.41
CA PHE A 467 34.88 32.16 -20.84
C PHE A 467 35.49 33.08 -21.90
N TYR A 468 35.44 34.37 -21.62
CA TYR A 468 35.91 35.45 -22.47
C TYR A 468 37.12 36.13 -21.84
N ILE A 469 38.21 36.31 -22.60
CA ILE A 469 39.38 37.07 -22.14
C ILE A 469 39.07 38.56 -22.22
N MET A 470 39.12 39.26 -21.09
CA MET A 470 38.76 40.67 -21.03
C MET A 470 39.83 41.56 -21.67
N PRO A 471 39.44 42.65 -22.35
CA PRO A 471 40.37 43.62 -22.93
C PRO A 471 41.18 44.33 -21.85
N ASP A 472 42.43 44.68 -22.17
CA ASP A 472 43.40 45.36 -21.31
C ASP A 472 43.68 44.66 -19.96
N CYS A 473 43.33 43.37 -19.84
CA CYS A 473 43.44 42.59 -18.61
C CYS A 473 44.54 41.51 -18.69
N THR A 474 45.58 41.74 -19.48
CA THR A 474 46.76 40.86 -19.53
C THR A 474 47.79 41.23 -18.46
N PHE A 475 47.86 40.44 -17.39
CA PHE A 475 48.80 40.65 -16.27
C PHE A 475 50.17 40.01 -16.52
N ARG A 476 50.21 38.91 -17.29
CA ARG A 476 51.44 38.23 -17.71
C ARG A 476 51.24 37.57 -19.06
N GLN A 477 52.15 37.81 -20.00
CA GLN A 477 52.00 37.32 -21.36
C GLN A 477 52.26 35.81 -21.52
N SER A 478 53.16 35.20 -20.75
CA SER A 478 53.45 33.76 -20.84
C SER A 478 54.13 33.21 -19.59
N LYS A 479 54.19 31.87 -19.48
CA LYS A 479 54.88 31.10 -18.42
C LYS A 479 54.50 31.44 -16.96
N PRO A 480 53.29 31.07 -16.52
CA PRO A 480 52.06 30.90 -17.30
C PRO A 480 51.52 32.27 -17.74
N ALA A 481 50.70 32.31 -18.80
CA ALA A 481 49.94 33.50 -19.12
C ALA A 481 48.96 33.79 -17.98
N VAL A 482 48.81 35.04 -17.56
CA VAL A 482 47.84 35.44 -16.52
C VAL A 482 46.96 36.53 -17.11
N VAL A 483 45.68 36.23 -17.28
CA VAL A 483 44.69 37.10 -17.92
C VAL A 483 43.45 37.23 -17.06
N GLY A 484 42.80 38.39 -17.09
CA GLY A 484 41.46 38.56 -16.55
C GLY A 484 40.44 37.97 -17.50
N VAL A 485 39.58 37.09 -17.00
CA VAL A 485 38.53 36.45 -17.79
C VAL A 485 37.17 36.62 -17.14
N LYS A 486 36.13 36.63 -17.96
CA LYS A 486 34.74 36.56 -17.54
C LYS A 486 34.14 35.22 -17.91
N ILE A 487 33.58 34.51 -16.95
CA ILE A 487 32.88 33.26 -17.23
C ILE A 487 31.50 33.58 -17.80
N ILE A 488 31.21 33.07 -18.99
CA ILE A 488 30.00 33.37 -19.77
C ILE A 488 29.12 32.13 -20.02
N GLY A 489 29.49 30.98 -19.44
CA GLY A 489 28.71 29.74 -19.50
C GLY A 489 29.39 28.63 -18.71
N GLY A 490 28.63 27.86 -17.94
CA GLY A 490 29.12 26.70 -17.20
C GLY A 490 30.16 27.02 -16.14
N VAL A 491 31.07 26.07 -15.93
CA VAL A 491 32.06 26.10 -14.84
C VAL A 491 33.46 25.84 -15.36
N VAL A 492 34.43 26.65 -14.90
CA VAL A 492 35.85 26.44 -15.18
C VAL A 492 36.58 26.09 -13.88
N ARG A 493 37.30 24.97 -13.89
CA ARG A 493 38.09 24.48 -12.74
C ARG A 493 39.59 24.56 -13.02
N THR A 494 40.41 24.52 -11.99
CA THR A 494 41.86 24.33 -12.16
C THR A 494 42.16 22.92 -12.68
N GLY A 495 43.25 22.78 -13.44
CA GLY A 495 43.70 21.50 -13.97
C GLY A 495 43.01 21.02 -15.24
N VAL A 496 42.09 21.80 -15.82
CA VAL A 496 41.42 21.46 -17.09
C VAL A 496 42.15 22.04 -18.30
N ASP A 497 42.12 21.31 -19.42
CA ASP A 497 42.59 21.82 -20.71
C ASP A 497 41.53 22.74 -21.32
N ILE A 498 41.97 23.69 -22.15
CA ILE A 498 41.09 24.66 -22.80
C ILE A 498 41.30 24.67 -24.32
N THR A 499 40.25 25.02 -25.05
CA THR A 499 40.21 25.03 -26.50
C THR A 499 39.69 26.35 -27.06
N ASN A 500 40.13 26.70 -28.27
CA ASN A 500 39.62 27.83 -29.02
C ASN A 500 38.31 27.49 -29.78
N THR A 501 37.76 28.46 -30.51
CA THR A 501 36.57 28.30 -31.35
C THR A 501 36.75 27.37 -32.55
N GLU A 502 37.98 26.96 -32.86
CA GLU A 502 38.33 26.01 -33.91
C GLU A 502 38.43 24.57 -33.37
N GLY A 503 38.42 24.38 -32.04
CA GLY A 503 38.47 23.08 -31.39
C GLY A 503 39.88 22.59 -31.07
N GLU A 504 40.90 23.43 -31.28
CA GLU A 504 42.30 23.15 -30.96
C GLU A 504 42.58 23.40 -29.48
N VAL A 505 43.38 22.54 -28.83
CA VAL A 505 43.76 22.71 -27.42
C VAL A 505 44.86 23.77 -27.34
N VAL A 506 44.59 24.87 -26.64
CA VAL A 506 45.48 26.04 -26.57
C VAL A 506 46.27 26.15 -25.27
N GLY A 507 45.85 25.44 -24.22
CA GLY A 507 46.54 25.49 -22.93
C GLY A 507 45.81 24.75 -21.81
N LYS A 508 46.33 24.90 -20.60
CA LYS A 508 45.80 24.29 -19.37
C LYS A 508 45.66 25.31 -18.25
N VAL A 509 44.50 25.31 -17.58
CA VAL A 509 44.25 26.20 -16.44
C VAL A 509 45.06 25.73 -15.23
N LYS A 510 45.97 26.56 -14.71
CA LYS A 510 46.79 26.27 -13.52
C LYS A 510 46.23 26.85 -12.24
N GLY A 511 45.57 27.99 -12.32
CA GLY A 511 45.11 28.73 -11.14
C GLY A 511 44.02 29.70 -11.51
N LEU A 512 43.12 29.92 -10.55
CA LEU A 512 42.04 30.89 -10.61
C LEU A 512 42.13 31.76 -9.36
N GLN A 513 42.02 33.07 -9.52
CA GLN A 513 42.04 34.01 -8.41
C GLN A 513 40.89 35.01 -8.50
N VAL A 514 40.22 35.23 -7.37
CA VAL A 514 39.19 36.25 -7.20
C VAL A 514 39.66 37.21 -6.13
N ARG A 515 39.87 38.49 -6.48
CA ARG A 515 40.33 39.54 -5.55
C ARG A 515 41.60 39.15 -4.76
N GLY A 516 42.49 38.39 -5.38
CA GLY A 516 43.76 37.93 -4.78
C GLY A 516 43.69 36.61 -4.02
N GLU A 517 42.50 36.02 -3.83
CA GLU A 517 42.34 34.71 -3.19
C GLU A 517 42.23 33.59 -4.23
N ASN A 518 42.92 32.47 -3.98
CA ASN A 518 42.87 31.29 -4.86
C ASN A 518 41.51 30.59 -4.72
N VAL A 519 40.88 30.29 -5.86
CA VAL A 519 39.64 29.51 -5.93
C VAL A 519 39.86 28.25 -6.77
N SER A 520 39.13 27.18 -6.47
CA SER A 520 39.19 25.91 -7.21
C SER A 520 38.29 25.90 -8.45
N GLU A 521 37.24 26.73 -8.46
CA GLU A 521 36.28 26.83 -9.55
C GLU A 521 35.77 28.27 -9.74
N ALA A 522 35.38 28.60 -10.97
CA ALA A 522 34.72 29.84 -11.35
C ALA A 522 33.46 29.54 -12.17
N LYS A 523 32.35 30.20 -11.84
CA LYS A 523 31.01 30.00 -12.43
C LYS A 523 30.59 31.21 -13.25
N ILE A 524 29.55 31.05 -14.08
CA ILE A 524 28.99 32.11 -14.90
C ILE A 524 28.80 33.44 -14.15
N GLY A 525 29.15 34.54 -14.81
CA GLY A 525 29.09 35.89 -14.28
C GLY A 525 30.30 36.32 -13.43
N MET A 526 31.15 35.37 -12.99
CA MET A 526 32.37 35.70 -12.26
C MET A 526 33.44 36.28 -13.20
N GLU A 527 34.16 37.29 -12.70
CA GLU A 527 35.37 37.83 -13.32
C GLU A 527 36.57 37.42 -12.46
N VAL A 528 37.50 36.66 -13.06
CA VAL A 528 38.59 36.00 -12.35
C VAL A 528 39.92 36.20 -13.07
N ALA A 529 41.02 36.30 -12.32
CA ALA A 529 42.35 36.20 -12.89
C ALA A 529 42.69 34.71 -13.10
N MET A 530 42.96 34.33 -14.34
CA MET A 530 43.20 32.95 -14.74
C MET A 530 44.65 32.78 -15.20
N ALA A 531 45.37 31.84 -14.58
CA ALA A 531 46.70 31.43 -15.00
C ALA A 531 46.59 30.25 -15.98
N ILE A 532 47.08 30.43 -17.20
CA ILE A 532 47.01 29.46 -18.30
C ILE A 532 48.44 29.04 -18.70
N GLU A 533 48.76 27.76 -18.52
CA GLU A 533 50.01 27.16 -18.98
C GLU A 533 49.92 26.77 -20.46
N GLY A 534 50.97 27.04 -21.23
CA GLY A 534 51.07 26.70 -22.64
C GLY A 534 51.10 27.92 -23.58
N PRO A 535 50.06 28.75 -23.61
CA PRO A 535 49.96 29.81 -24.60
C PRO A 535 50.73 31.08 -24.20
N THR A 536 51.01 31.90 -25.22
CA THR A 536 51.46 33.28 -25.07
C THR A 536 50.35 34.21 -25.54
N VAL A 537 49.98 35.18 -24.69
CA VAL A 537 48.99 36.23 -25.03
C VAL A 537 49.52 37.10 -26.16
N GLY A 538 48.69 37.33 -27.17
CA GLY A 538 49.03 37.99 -28.44
C GLY A 538 49.45 37.04 -29.56
N ARG A 539 49.63 35.73 -29.27
CA ARG A 539 50.03 34.74 -30.28
C ARG A 539 49.05 33.57 -30.38
N GLN A 540 48.95 32.73 -29.34
CA GLN A 540 48.01 31.59 -29.33
C GLN A 540 46.65 31.94 -28.75
N ILE A 541 46.63 32.87 -27.79
CA ILE A 541 45.40 33.46 -27.24
C ILE A 541 45.55 34.97 -27.33
N LYS A 542 44.45 35.69 -27.52
CA LYS A 542 44.39 37.15 -27.58
C LYS A 542 43.35 37.65 -26.60
N GLU A 543 43.46 38.92 -26.24
CA GLU A 543 42.34 39.60 -25.58
C GLU A 543 41.13 39.56 -26.50
N GLU A 544 39.95 39.50 -25.90
CA GLU A 544 38.66 39.33 -26.59
C GLU A 544 38.40 37.93 -27.18
N ASP A 545 39.34 36.98 -27.05
CA ASP A 545 39.08 35.59 -27.42
C ASP A 545 38.04 34.95 -26.49
N THR A 546 37.16 34.14 -27.09
CA THR A 546 36.29 33.21 -26.35
C THR A 546 36.88 31.82 -26.38
N LEU A 547 37.10 31.24 -25.20
CA LEU A 547 37.68 29.91 -25.01
C LEU A 547 36.71 29.00 -24.25
N PHE A 548 36.90 27.70 -24.43
CA PHE A 548 36.06 26.66 -23.86
C PHE A 548 36.91 25.67 -23.06
N VAL A 549 36.32 25.07 -22.03
CA VAL A 549 36.91 23.88 -21.39
C VAL A 549 36.91 22.73 -22.39
N ASN A 550 38.06 22.09 -22.59
CA ASN A 550 38.20 20.94 -23.47
C ASN A 550 37.68 19.69 -22.74
N VAL A 551 36.37 19.47 -22.85
CA VAL A 551 35.71 18.29 -22.27
C VAL A 551 36.17 17.02 -23.02
N PRO A 552 36.69 15.98 -22.33
CA PRO A 552 37.03 14.71 -22.96
C PRO A 552 35.81 14.05 -23.63
N GLU A 553 36.01 13.35 -24.75
CA GLU A 553 34.91 12.71 -25.49
C GLU A 553 34.06 11.77 -24.63
N ARG A 554 34.72 10.96 -23.79
CA ARG A 554 34.04 10.06 -22.83
C ARG A 554 33.13 10.82 -21.87
N HIS A 555 33.55 12.01 -21.44
CA HIS A 555 32.81 12.85 -20.50
C HIS A 555 31.64 13.55 -21.20
N ALA A 556 31.85 14.06 -22.41
CA ALA A 556 30.79 14.64 -23.23
C ALA A 556 29.69 13.61 -23.54
N LYS A 557 30.07 12.37 -23.88
CA LYS A 557 29.12 11.28 -24.11
C LYS A 557 28.30 10.95 -22.86
N LYS A 558 28.95 10.82 -21.69
CA LYS A 558 28.22 10.63 -20.43
C LYS A 558 27.26 11.78 -20.12
N MET A 559 27.66 13.02 -20.39
CA MET A 559 26.79 14.18 -20.19
C MET A 559 25.56 14.16 -21.11
N GLU A 560 25.73 13.90 -22.41
CA GLU A 560 24.59 13.82 -23.35
C GLU A 560 23.62 12.67 -23.05
N HIS A 561 24.11 11.51 -22.58
CA HIS A 561 23.28 10.30 -22.43
C HIS A 561 22.75 10.07 -21.02
N GLU A 562 23.47 10.49 -19.97
CA GLU A 562 23.16 10.10 -18.58
C GLU A 562 22.65 11.28 -17.73
N ILE A 563 23.12 12.52 -17.96
CA ILE A 563 22.84 13.66 -17.06
C ILE A 563 22.39 14.96 -17.76
N TYR A 564 22.08 14.91 -19.06
CA TYR A 564 21.70 16.11 -19.84
C TYR A 564 20.51 16.86 -19.23
N ASP A 565 19.45 16.13 -18.83
CA ASP A 565 18.22 16.71 -18.30
C ASP A 565 18.37 17.33 -16.90
N SER A 566 19.45 17.01 -16.17
CA SER A 566 19.70 17.55 -14.82
C SER A 566 20.71 18.71 -14.81
N MET A 567 21.29 19.07 -15.96
CA MET A 567 22.24 20.18 -16.08
C MET A 567 21.57 21.56 -16.05
N THR A 568 22.31 22.56 -15.56
CA THR A 568 21.83 23.95 -15.56
C THR A 568 21.78 24.52 -16.98
N ALA A 569 20.92 25.51 -17.23
CA ALA A 569 20.74 26.10 -18.56
C ALA A 569 22.05 26.65 -19.15
N ASP A 570 22.94 27.21 -18.32
CA ASP A 570 24.23 27.73 -18.77
C ASP A 570 25.28 26.63 -19.00
N GLU A 571 25.24 25.53 -18.25
CA GLU A 571 26.07 24.35 -18.52
C GLU A 571 25.65 23.69 -19.84
N LEU A 572 24.35 23.61 -20.12
CA LEU A 572 23.81 23.11 -21.40
C LEU A 572 24.26 23.98 -22.57
N GLU A 573 24.11 25.31 -22.46
CA GLU A 573 24.56 26.23 -23.52
C GLU A 573 26.07 26.11 -23.78
N ALA A 574 26.87 25.95 -22.72
CA ALA A 574 28.30 25.73 -22.84
C ALA A 574 28.65 24.37 -23.47
N LEU A 575 27.92 23.31 -23.11
CA LEU A 575 28.08 21.97 -23.67
C LEU A 575 27.73 21.96 -25.17
N ASP A 576 26.58 22.50 -25.53
CA ASP A 576 26.10 22.56 -26.92
C ASP A 576 27.06 23.36 -27.81
N ALA A 577 27.53 24.51 -27.32
CA ALA A 577 28.51 25.31 -28.03
C ALA A 577 29.84 24.54 -28.24
N PHE A 578 30.30 23.82 -27.22
CA PHE A 578 31.51 22.99 -27.33
C PHE A 578 31.32 21.80 -28.28
N LEU A 579 30.19 21.10 -28.19
CA LEU A 579 29.84 20.00 -29.10
C LEU A 579 29.75 20.49 -30.54
N ALA A 580 29.15 21.66 -30.78
CA ALA A 580 29.09 22.27 -32.10
C ALA A 580 30.50 22.54 -32.68
N ILE A 581 31.46 22.93 -31.84
CA ILE A 581 32.87 23.10 -32.27
C ILE A 581 33.48 21.75 -32.67
N LYS A 582 33.40 20.73 -31.79
CA LYS A 582 34.01 19.42 -32.06
C LYS A 582 33.36 18.67 -33.23
N ARG A 583 32.05 18.87 -33.44
CA ARG A 583 31.28 18.19 -34.50
C ARG A 583 31.45 18.79 -35.89
N ARG A 584 32.07 19.97 -36.06
CA ARG A 584 32.39 20.54 -37.39
C ARG A 584 33.28 19.61 -38.22
N GLY A 585 34.25 18.96 -37.59
CA GLY A 585 35.18 18.03 -38.25
C GLY A 585 34.80 16.55 -38.13
N ASN A 586 34.00 16.18 -37.11
CA ASN A 586 33.52 14.81 -36.89
C ASN A 586 32.07 14.82 -36.36
N PRO A 587 31.06 14.66 -37.23
CA PRO A 587 29.64 14.72 -36.85
C PRO A 587 29.19 13.68 -35.82
N PHE A 588 29.99 12.63 -35.59
CA PHE A 588 29.70 11.56 -34.64
C PHE A 588 30.43 11.72 -33.30
N TRP A 589 31.21 12.79 -33.12
CA TRP A 589 31.94 13.02 -31.89
C TRP A 589 30.98 13.12 -30.69
N ALA A 590 31.26 12.30 -29.66
CA ALA A 590 30.46 12.15 -28.43
C ALA A 590 29.01 11.61 -28.59
N LYS A 591 28.60 11.13 -29.77
CA LYS A 591 27.28 10.48 -29.96
C LYS A 591 27.17 9.09 -29.35
#